data_AF-L8JE80-F1
#
_entry.id   AF-L8JE80-F1
#
_cell.length_a   1.000
_cell.length_b   1.000
_cell.length_c   1.000
_cell.angle_alpha   90.00
_cell.angle_beta   90.00
_cell.angle_gamma   90.00
#
_symmetry.space_group_name_H-M   'P 1'
#
loop_
_entity.id
_entity.type
_entity.pdbx_description
1 polymer ?
#
loop_
_entity_poly.entity_id
_entity_poly.type
_entity_poly.pdbx_seq_one_letter_code
_entity_poly.pdbx_strand_id
1 'polypeptide(L)'
;MTKTSISIEITESHPAYQWAKRQSDSVNAMGHIGTHIDCYTTTPEQHRYTPDAVMLDCSDSMPDIKIVSAMPLKGKALVLYTANLEKNGYGNNAYGKQDTALHSDVLDAILEKSPAFIVIDSYGIGAHGEQHRNFDERCEQHNCFVIENVALTHAMMDTLTALEIEFDTTSASTGKRCEVIAVLSK
;
A
#
# COMPACT_ATOMS: atom_id res chain seq x y z
N MET A 1 6.12 13.54 -18.78
CA MET A 1 5.67 12.88 -17.56
C MET A 1 6.51 13.41 -16.43
N THR A 2 5.85 13.78 -15.33
CA THR A 2 6.51 14.22 -14.11
C THR A 2 6.64 13.01 -13.19
N LYS A 3 7.76 12.89 -12.48
CA LYS A 3 7.98 11.82 -11.50
C LYS A 3 8.08 12.45 -10.12
N THR A 4 7.39 11.87 -9.14
CA THR A 4 7.51 12.29 -7.74
C THR A 4 7.61 11.07 -6.84
N SER A 5 8.53 11.10 -5.88
CA SER A 5 8.53 10.10 -4.81
C SER A 5 7.25 10.25 -4.00
N ILE A 6 6.65 9.11 -3.67
CA ILE A 6 5.55 8.98 -2.73
C ILE A 6 5.90 8.01 -1.58
N SER A 7 7.19 7.70 -1.40
CA SER A 7 7.67 6.96 -0.23
C SER A 7 7.73 7.87 0.99
N ILE A 8 7.34 7.36 2.16
CA ILE A 8 7.57 8.03 3.44
C ILE A 8 9.00 7.75 3.89
N GLU A 9 9.77 8.82 4.05
CA GLU A 9 11.09 8.75 4.67
C GLU A 9 10.96 8.65 6.19
N ILE A 10 11.52 7.57 6.75
CA ILE A 10 11.60 7.35 8.20
C ILE A 10 13.03 7.54 8.68
N THR A 11 13.28 8.66 9.35
CA THR A 11 14.56 8.97 10.00
C THR A 11 14.68 8.29 11.36
N GLU A 12 15.90 8.20 11.90
CA GLU A 12 16.11 7.61 13.22
C GLU A 12 15.39 8.34 14.35
N SER A 13 15.13 9.64 14.22
CA SER A 13 14.41 10.42 15.22
C SER A 13 12.88 10.22 15.17
N HIS A 14 12.36 9.56 14.12
CA HIS A 14 10.93 9.35 13.98
C HIS A 14 10.38 8.39 15.05
N PRO A 15 9.20 8.65 15.66
CA PRO A 15 8.62 7.78 16.68
C PRO A 15 8.46 6.31 16.24
N ALA A 16 8.03 6.07 14.99
CA ALA A 16 7.92 4.72 14.44
C ALA A 16 9.26 3.98 14.39
N TYR A 17 10.36 4.67 14.05
CA TYR A 17 11.70 4.08 14.06
C TYR A 17 12.12 3.68 15.48
N GLN A 18 11.93 4.59 16.43
CA GLN A 18 12.24 4.35 17.84
C GLN A 18 11.41 3.21 18.43
N TRP A 19 10.15 3.08 18.03
CA TRP A 19 9.29 1.95 18.40
C TRP A 19 9.80 0.63 17.81
N ALA A 20 10.09 0.59 16.50
CA ALA A 20 10.54 -0.62 15.82
C ALA A 20 11.86 -1.15 16.41
N LYS A 21 12.80 -0.24 16.70
CA LYS A 21 14.09 -0.57 17.32
C LYS A 21 13.98 -1.20 18.71
N ARG A 22 12.88 -0.95 19.43
CA ARG A 22 12.64 -1.49 20.78
C ARG A 22 11.93 -2.85 20.78
N GLN A 23 11.46 -3.32 19.62
CA GLN A 23 10.83 -4.63 19.51
C GLN A 23 11.87 -5.75 19.69
N SER A 24 11.44 -6.89 20.23
CA SER A 24 12.29 -8.07 20.38
C SER A 24 12.80 -8.57 19.03
N ASP A 25 11.94 -8.50 18.00
CA ASP A 25 12.31 -8.70 16.60
C ASP A 25 12.33 -7.35 15.88
N SER A 26 13.40 -6.59 16.13
CA SER A 26 13.56 -5.26 15.54
C SER A 26 13.78 -5.30 14.04
N VAL A 27 14.34 -6.38 13.49
CA VAL A 27 14.55 -6.55 12.04
C VAL A 27 13.20 -6.64 11.34
N ASN A 28 12.31 -7.50 11.82
CA ASN A 28 10.96 -7.60 11.26
C ASN A 28 10.19 -6.29 11.46
N ALA A 29 10.16 -5.74 12.68
CA ALA A 29 9.45 -4.49 12.94
C ALA A 29 9.93 -3.31 12.07
N MET A 30 11.23 -3.25 11.73
CA MET A 30 11.79 -2.19 10.88
C MET A 30 11.37 -2.28 9.42
N GLY A 31 10.97 -3.47 8.96
CA GLY A 31 10.43 -3.70 7.63
C GLY A 31 8.97 -3.25 7.46
N HIS A 32 8.24 -3.12 8.57
CA HIS A 32 6.82 -2.75 8.66
C HIS A 32 6.58 -1.26 8.97
N ILE A 33 7.61 -0.41 8.84
CA ILE A 33 7.48 1.04 9.06
C ILE A 33 7.85 1.83 7.81
N GLY A 34 7.21 2.98 7.64
CA GLY A 34 7.28 3.78 6.41
C GLY A 34 6.55 3.09 5.27
N THR A 35 6.89 3.46 4.04
CA THR A 35 6.35 2.80 2.85
C THR A 35 6.96 1.42 2.70
N HIS A 36 6.12 0.39 2.65
CA HIS A 36 6.55 -0.99 2.60
C HIS A 36 5.53 -1.88 1.90
N ILE A 37 5.98 -3.06 1.50
CA ILE A 37 5.20 -4.17 0.97
C ILE A 37 5.16 -5.28 2.00
N ASP A 38 3.97 -5.79 2.27
CA ASP A 38 3.78 -6.95 3.13
C ASP A 38 3.84 -8.25 2.31
N CYS A 39 4.63 -9.20 2.81
CA CYS A 39 4.90 -10.49 2.18
C CYS A 39 5.02 -11.58 3.26
N TYR A 40 3.91 -12.23 3.59
CA TYR A 40 3.79 -13.24 4.65
C TYR A 40 3.98 -14.67 4.15
N THR A 41 3.51 -14.99 2.95
CA THR A 41 3.53 -16.33 2.34
C THR A 41 4.37 -16.39 1.08
N THR A 42 4.37 -15.33 0.27
CA THR A 42 5.21 -15.20 -0.92
C THR A 42 5.65 -13.76 -1.13
N THR A 43 6.72 -13.60 -1.90
CA THR A 43 7.23 -12.30 -2.35
C THR A 43 7.02 -12.15 -3.85
N PRO A 44 6.97 -10.93 -4.39
CA PRO A 44 6.98 -10.74 -5.83
C PRO A 44 8.26 -11.31 -6.46
N GLU A 45 8.16 -11.79 -7.71
CA GLU A 45 9.28 -12.43 -8.42
C GLU A 45 10.40 -11.46 -8.80
N GLN A 46 10.07 -10.18 -9.00
CA GLN A 46 11.00 -9.14 -9.40
C GLN A 46 11.21 -8.17 -8.24
N HIS A 47 12.35 -7.48 -8.24
CA HIS A 47 12.62 -6.43 -7.25
C HIS A 47 12.18 -5.03 -7.75
N ARG A 48 11.78 -4.92 -9.03
CA ARG A 48 11.35 -3.66 -9.65
C ARG A 48 10.16 -3.88 -10.58
N TYR A 49 9.18 -2.99 -10.52
CA TYR A 49 7.97 -3.01 -11.34
C TYR A 49 7.63 -1.61 -11.85
N THR A 50 6.95 -1.56 -13.02
CA THR A 50 6.38 -0.32 -13.56
C THR A 50 4.93 -0.52 -14.03
N PRO A 51 3.98 -0.83 -13.13
CA PRO A 51 2.60 -1.06 -13.51
C PRO A 51 1.90 0.26 -13.86
N ASP A 52 1.01 0.22 -14.85
CA ASP A 52 0.00 1.27 -15.01
C ASP A 52 -0.82 1.38 -13.72
N ALA A 53 -1.28 2.59 -13.39
CA ALA A 53 -2.04 2.86 -12.18
C ALA A 53 -3.51 3.17 -12.49
N VAL A 54 -4.40 2.69 -11.64
CA VAL A 54 -5.82 3.09 -11.59
C VAL A 54 -6.07 3.64 -10.20
N MET A 55 -6.20 4.96 -10.08
CA MET A 55 -6.43 5.63 -8.80
C MET A 55 -7.92 5.76 -8.50
N LEU A 56 -8.28 5.53 -7.24
CA LEU A 56 -9.64 5.63 -6.74
C LEU A 56 -9.68 6.54 -5.51
N ASP A 57 -10.57 7.51 -5.55
CA ASP A 57 -10.85 8.36 -4.40
C ASP A 57 -11.67 7.58 -3.37
N CYS A 58 -11.05 7.35 -2.22
CA CYS A 58 -11.61 6.68 -1.04
C CYS A 58 -11.60 7.64 0.16
N SER A 59 -11.49 8.95 -0.06
CA SER A 59 -11.31 9.95 1.00
C SER A 59 -12.54 10.15 1.89
N ASP A 60 -13.71 9.76 1.38
CA ASP A 60 -14.99 9.70 2.09
C ASP A 60 -15.33 8.29 2.59
N SER A 61 -15.12 7.27 1.74
CA SER A 61 -15.40 5.86 2.07
C SER A 61 -14.63 4.90 1.17
N MET A 62 -14.30 3.71 1.69
CA MET A 62 -13.77 2.60 0.89
C MET A 62 -14.79 2.15 -0.19
N PRO A 63 -14.31 1.61 -1.33
CA PRO A 63 -15.18 1.35 -2.47
C PRO A 63 -16.10 0.14 -2.27
N ASP A 64 -17.19 0.12 -3.03
CA ASP A 64 -18.09 -1.03 -3.11
C ASP A 64 -17.79 -1.93 -4.33
N ILE A 65 -18.47 -3.07 -4.39
CA ILE A 65 -18.33 -4.04 -5.49
C ILE A 65 -18.64 -3.42 -6.86
N LYS A 66 -19.63 -2.50 -6.95
CA LYS A 66 -20.05 -1.93 -8.23
C LYS A 66 -18.95 -1.07 -8.84
N ILE A 67 -18.26 -0.29 -8.01
CA ILE A 67 -17.14 0.54 -8.44
C ILE A 67 -16.00 -0.35 -8.95
N VAL A 68 -15.53 -1.30 -8.14
CA VAL A 68 -14.35 -2.12 -8.50
C VAL A 68 -14.61 -3.08 -9.66
N SER A 69 -15.84 -3.57 -9.82
CA SER A 69 -16.19 -4.52 -10.87
C SER A 69 -16.03 -3.96 -12.30
N ALA A 70 -16.11 -2.64 -12.46
CA ALA A 70 -15.95 -1.96 -13.74
C ALA A 70 -14.50 -1.59 -14.06
N MET A 71 -13.56 -1.79 -13.12
CA MET A 71 -12.20 -1.29 -13.26
C MET A 71 -11.30 -2.21 -14.11
N PRO A 72 -10.44 -1.66 -14.99
CA PRO A 72 -9.53 -2.43 -15.83
C PRO A 72 -8.21 -2.77 -15.10
N LEU A 73 -8.26 -3.60 -14.06
CA LEU A 73 -7.12 -3.78 -13.14
C LEU A 73 -6.07 -4.82 -13.55
N LYS A 74 -6.29 -5.62 -14.60
CA LYS A 74 -5.39 -6.74 -14.95
C LYS A 74 -3.94 -6.29 -15.12
N GLY A 75 -3.06 -6.78 -14.23
CA GLY A 75 -1.63 -6.47 -14.19
C GLY A 75 -1.29 -5.02 -13.80
N LYS A 76 -2.27 -4.22 -13.38
CA LYS A 76 -2.13 -2.83 -12.97
C LYS A 76 -1.99 -2.70 -11.44
N ALA A 77 -1.64 -1.50 -10.99
CA ALA A 77 -1.76 -1.11 -9.60
C ALA A 77 -3.12 -0.44 -9.36
N LEU A 78 -3.93 -0.97 -8.44
CA LEU A 78 -5.05 -0.25 -7.87
C LEU A 78 -4.52 0.67 -6.77
N VAL A 79 -4.72 1.98 -6.90
CA VAL A 79 -4.23 2.99 -5.95
C VAL A 79 -5.43 3.56 -5.19
N LEU A 80 -5.49 3.33 -3.89
CA LEU A 80 -6.58 3.75 -2.99
C LEU A 80 -6.15 5.02 -2.25
N TYR A 81 -6.75 6.15 -2.61
CA TYR A 81 -6.51 7.43 -1.94
C TYR A 81 -7.53 7.65 -0.83
N THR A 82 -7.15 7.44 0.41
CA THR A 82 -8.01 7.59 1.59
C THR A 82 -7.90 8.97 2.23
N ALA A 83 -6.93 9.78 1.79
CA ALA A 83 -6.51 11.03 2.43
C ALA A 83 -6.08 10.85 3.90
N ASN A 84 -5.89 9.63 4.40
CA ASN A 84 -5.56 9.36 5.80
C ASN A 84 -4.22 9.99 6.15
N LEU A 85 -3.19 9.75 5.33
CA LEU A 85 -1.88 10.33 5.54
C LEU A 85 -1.90 11.87 5.47
N GLU A 86 -2.59 12.47 4.51
CA GLU A 86 -2.68 13.94 4.40
C GLU A 86 -3.41 14.57 5.59
N LYS A 87 -4.49 13.94 6.07
CA LYS A 87 -5.33 14.47 7.16
C LYS A 87 -4.70 14.25 8.54
N ASN A 88 -4.12 13.09 8.78
CA ASN A 88 -3.69 12.66 10.11
C ASN A 88 -2.17 12.60 10.28
N GLY A 89 -1.39 12.60 9.20
CA GLY A 89 0.04 12.31 9.23
C GLY A 89 0.33 10.83 9.54
N TYR A 90 1.61 10.43 9.50
CA TYR A 90 2.01 9.04 9.68
C TYR A 90 2.17 8.64 11.16
N GLY A 91 1.87 7.37 11.47
CA GLY A 91 2.38 6.68 12.66
C GLY A 91 1.84 7.17 14.01
N ASN A 92 0.68 7.83 14.02
CA ASN A 92 0.01 8.29 15.24
C ASN A 92 -1.37 7.62 15.45
N ASN A 93 -1.98 7.88 16.59
CA ASN A 93 -3.24 7.26 16.96
C ASN A 93 -4.43 7.67 16.07
N ALA A 94 -4.45 8.88 15.51
CA ALA A 94 -5.51 9.27 14.58
C ALA A 94 -5.37 8.51 13.26
N TYR A 95 -4.14 8.42 12.74
CA TYR A 95 -3.80 7.63 11.56
C TYR A 95 -4.23 6.17 11.67
N GLY A 96 -3.88 5.50 12.78
CA GLY A 96 -4.21 4.09 13.01
C GLY A 96 -5.69 3.82 13.31
N LYS A 97 -6.51 4.86 13.53
CA LYS A 97 -7.96 4.69 13.79
C LYS A 97 -8.84 4.95 12.57
N GLN A 98 -8.27 5.45 11.48
CA GLN A 98 -9.02 5.66 10.25
C GLN A 98 -9.54 4.32 9.74
N ASP A 99 -10.82 4.22 9.38
CA ASP A 99 -11.32 2.99 8.80
C ASP A 99 -10.94 2.93 7.32
N THR A 100 -9.92 2.13 6.99
CA THR A 100 -9.47 1.86 5.62
C THR A 100 -9.61 0.41 5.22
N ALA A 101 -10.37 -0.37 6.01
CA ALA A 101 -10.59 -1.78 5.72
C ALA A 101 -11.55 -1.93 4.53
N LEU A 102 -11.17 -2.76 3.56
CA LEU A 102 -12.09 -3.23 2.55
C LEU A 102 -13.07 -4.23 3.17
N HIS A 103 -14.30 -4.26 2.65
CA HIS A 103 -15.14 -5.43 2.86
C HIS A 103 -14.51 -6.64 2.14
N SER A 104 -14.62 -7.83 2.75
CA SER A 104 -13.98 -9.05 2.20
C SER A 104 -14.45 -9.37 0.78
N ASP A 105 -15.72 -9.15 0.47
CA ASP A 105 -16.31 -9.40 -0.85
C ASP A 105 -15.82 -8.39 -1.90
N VAL A 106 -15.54 -7.15 -1.48
CA VAL A 106 -14.89 -6.14 -2.33
C VAL A 106 -13.45 -6.54 -2.65
N LEU A 107 -12.69 -7.03 -1.65
CA LEU A 107 -11.35 -7.57 -1.91
C LEU A 107 -11.40 -8.71 -2.93
N ASP A 108 -12.28 -9.68 -2.73
CA ASP A 108 -12.43 -10.81 -3.65
C ASP A 108 -12.75 -10.32 -5.08
N ALA A 109 -13.66 -9.34 -5.22
CA ALA A 109 -14.00 -8.73 -6.51
C ALA A 109 -12.83 -7.96 -7.15
N ILE A 110 -11.96 -7.32 -6.37
CA ILE A 110 -10.71 -6.71 -6.85
C ILE A 110 -9.76 -7.78 -7.37
N LEU A 111 -9.54 -8.86 -6.60
CA LEU A 111 -8.61 -9.93 -6.94
C LEU A 111 -9.03 -10.73 -8.18
N GLU A 112 -10.33 -10.86 -8.43
CA GLU A 112 -10.88 -11.42 -9.68
C GLU A 112 -10.43 -10.65 -10.94
N LYS A 113 -10.07 -9.37 -10.79
CA LYS A 113 -9.53 -8.53 -11.89
C LYS A 113 -8.02 -8.69 -12.07
N SER A 114 -7.36 -9.47 -11.21
CA SER A 114 -5.92 -9.75 -11.23
C SER A 114 -5.01 -8.51 -11.27
N PRO A 115 -5.18 -7.53 -10.34
CA PRO A 115 -4.18 -6.48 -10.16
C PRO A 115 -2.82 -7.07 -9.75
N ALA A 116 -1.74 -6.42 -10.17
CA ALA A 116 -0.40 -6.74 -9.68
C ALA A 116 -0.17 -6.18 -8.28
N PHE A 117 -0.75 -5.01 -7.99
CA PHE A 117 -0.59 -4.32 -6.71
C PHE A 117 -1.88 -3.66 -6.25
N ILE A 118 -2.05 -3.60 -4.93
CA ILE A 118 -2.95 -2.67 -4.27
C ILE A 118 -2.07 -1.71 -3.47
N VAL A 119 -2.24 -0.41 -3.65
CA VAL A 119 -1.38 0.62 -3.06
C VAL A 119 -2.25 1.61 -2.29
N ILE A 120 -1.91 1.91 -1.04
CA ILE A 120 -2.76 2.73 -0.17
C ILE A 120 -1.97 3.73 0.67
N ASP A 121 -2.52 4.93 0.86
CA ASP A 121 -2.00 5.99 1.74
C ASP A 121 -2.40 5.83 3.22
N SER A 122 -2.53 4.58 3.66
CA SER A 122 -2.97 4.19 5.00
C SER A 122 -2.20 2.95 5.49
N TYR A 123 -2.54 2.48 6.69
CA TYR A 123 -1.92 1.33 7.36
C TYR A 123 -2.28 -0.02 6.76
N GLY A 124 -3.04 -0.07 5.66
CA GLY A 124 -3.45 -1.32 5.02
C GLY A 124 -4.93 -1.36 4.63
N ILE A 125 -5.30 -2.48 4.02
CA ILE A 125 -6.63 -2.73 3.45
C ILE A 125 -7.49 -3.69 4.28
N GLY A 126 -6.96 -4.27 5.35
CA GLY A 126 -7.71 -5.04 6.34
C GLY A 126 -7.75 -4.32 7.69
N ALA A 127 -8.71 -4.65 8.55
CA ALA A 127 -8.66 -4.14 9.93
C ALA A 127 -7.46 -4.75 10.68
N HIS A 128 -6.95 -4.02 11.68
CA HIS A 128 -5.83 -4.45 12.52
C HIS A 128 -5.91 -5.90 13.01
N GLY A 129 -4.75 -6.53 13.19
CA GLY A 129 -4.65 -7.88 13.74
C GLY A 129 -4.74 -8.97 12.67
N GLU A 130 -5.48 -10.04 12.94
CA GLU A 130 -5.56 -11.20 12.03
C GLU A 130 -6.18 -10.87 10.67
N GLN A 131 -7.11 -9.92 10.61
CA GLN A 131 -7.77 -9.60 9.35
C GLN A 131 -6.81 -8.93 8.36
N HIS A 132 -5.99 -7.99 8.82
CA HIS A 132 -4.91 -7.37 8.05
C HIS A 132 -4.08 -8.42 7.33
N ARG A 133 -3.46 -9.30 8.11
CA ARG A 133 -2.63 -10.38 7.58
C ARG A 133 -3.41 -11.31 6.65
N ASN A 134 -4.64 -11.66 6.98
CA ASN A 134 -5.46 -12.52 6.13
C ASN A 134 -5.72 -11.90 4.74
N PHE A 135 -5.85 -10.59 4.66
CA PHE A 135 -6.09 -9.89 3.40
C PHE A 135 -4.82 -9.88 2.56
N ASP A 136 -3.67 -9.60 3.16
CA ASP A 136 -2.39 -9.59 2.45
C ASP A 136 -2.03 -10.99 1.94
N GLU A 137 -2.17 -12.02 2.77
CA GLU A 137 -1.98 -13.42 2.36
C GLU A 137 -2.93 -13.82 1.21
N ARG A 138 -4.15 -13.27 1.17
CA ARG A 138 -5.10 -13.52 0.08
C ARG A 138 -4.69 -12.79 -1.20
N CYS A 139 -4.21 -11.56 -1.11
CA CYS A 139 -3.61 -10.86 -2.24
C CYS A 139 -2.46 -11.70 -2.83
N GLU A 140 -1.57 -12.17 -1.96
CA GLU A 140 -0.39 -12.96 -2.34
C GLU A 140 -0.77 -14.25 -3.09
N GLN A 141 -1.81 -14.96 -2.65
CA GLN A 141 -2.35 -16.14 -3.34
C GLN A 141 -2.82 -15.85 -4.78
N HIS A 142 -3.15 -14.60 -5.08
CA HIS A 142 -3.58 -14.12 -6.39
C HIS A 142 -2.45 -13.43 -7.18
N ASN A 143 -1.19 -13.51 -6.72
CA ASN A 143 -0.05 -12.77 -7.26
C ASN A 143 -0.28 -11.24 -7.27
N CYS A 144 -1.03 -10.76 -6.27
CA CYS A 144 -1.22 -9.35 -5.97
C CYS A 144 -0.51 -9.02 -4.66
N PHE A 145 0.03 -7.81 -4.52
CA PHE A 145 0.74 -7.43 -3.29
C PHE A 145 0.32 -6.05 -2.80
N VAL A 146 0.26 -5.89 -1.49
CA VAL A 146 -0.19 -4.66 -0.84
C VAL A 146 1.02 -3.79 -0.50
N ILE A 147 1.01 -2.55 -0.96
CA ILE A 147 1.98 -1.52 -0.61
C ILE A 147 1.28 -0.45 0.22
N GLU A 148 1.81 -0.21 1.40
CA GLU A 148 1.17 0.63 2.41
C GLU A 148 1.92 1.93 2.63
N ASN A 149 1.22 2.86 3.28
CA ASN A 149 1.77 4.12 3.75
C ASN A 149 2.46 4.92 2.63
N VAL A 150 1.82 5.05 1.45
CA VAL A 150 2.32 5.94 0.38
C VAL A 150 1.78 7.37 0.52
N ALA A 151 2.58 8.36 0.14
CA ALA A 151 2.22 9.78 0.20
C ALA A 151 1.44 10.24 -1.04
N LEU A 152 0.21 9.75 -1.16
CA LEU A 152 -0.73 10.19 -2.20
C LEU A 152 -1.29 11.58 -1.86
N THR A 153 -1.66 12.32 -2.91
CA THR A 153 -2.37 13.61 -2.78
C THR A 153 -3.55 13.63 -3.74
N HIS A 154 -4.61 14.36 -3.40
CA HIS A 154 -5.77 14.50 -4.28
C HIS A 154 -5.41 15.03 -5.69
N ALA A 155 -4.36 15.86 -5.81
CA ALA A 155 -3.91 16.39 -7.10
C ALA A 155 -3.44 15.31 -8.10
N MET A 156 -3.15 14.11 -7.62
CA MET A 156 -2.71 12.99 -8.47
C MET A 156 -3.89 12.26 -9.15
N MET A 157 -5.14 12.46 -8.71
CA MET A 157 -6.31 11.69 -9.17
C MET A 157 -6.44 11.61 -10.69
N ASP A 158 -6.26 12.74 -11.39
CA ASP A 158 -6.43 12.81 -12.84
C ASP A 158 -5.10 12.69 -13.62
N THR A 159 -3.97 12.64 -12.91
CA THR A 159 -2.65 12.67 -13.54
C THR A 159 -1.84 11.42 -13.31
N LEU A 160 -2.16 10.58 -12.31
CA LEU A 160 -1.43 9.35 -12.04
C LEU A 160 -1.65 8.34 -13.17
N THR A 161 -0.56 7.97 -13.84
CA THR A 161 -0.59 7.05 -14.99
C THR A 161 0.07 5.72 -14.71
N ALA A 162 1.12 5.71 -13.90
CA ALA A 162 1.87 4.52 -13.53
C ALA A 162 2.60 4.73 -12.20
N LEU A 163 3.12 3.64 -11.64
CA LEU A 163 4.06 3.65 -10.53
C LEU A 163 5.41 3.09 -10.99
N GLU A 164 6.51 3.55 -10.41
CA GLU A 164 7.76 2.81 -10.38
C GLU A 164 7.96 2.32 -8.95
N ILE A 165 8.07 1.00 -8.78
CA ILE A 165 8.15 0.35 -7.48
C ILE A 165 9.47 -0.41 -7.42
N GLU A 166 10.21 -0.25 -6.33
CA GLU A 166 11.42 -1.00 -6.02
C GLU A 166 11.45 -1.39 -4.54
N PHE A 167 11.91 -2.59 -4.21
CA PHE A 167 12.02 -3.04 -2.82
C PHE A 167 13.11 -4.08 -2.65
N ASP A 168 13.59 -4.20 -1.41
CA ASP A 168 14.62 -5.18 -1.07
C ASP A 168 14.02 -6.58 -0.91
N THR A 169 14.26 -7.44 -1.90
CA THR A 169 13.84 -8.85 -1.88
C THR A 169 14.70 -9.73 -0.97
N THR A 170 15.82 -9.23 -0.45
CA THR A 170 16.77 -9.99 0.37
C THR A 170 16.52 -9.85 1.87
N SER A 171 15.69 -8.90 2.28
CA SER A 171 15.31 -8.71 3.68
C SER A 171 14.59 -9.94 4.23
N ALA A 172 15.01 -10.37 5.42
CA ALA A 172 14.38 -11.48 6.16
C ALA A 172 13.04 -11.10 6.81
N SER A 173 12.67 -9.82 6.81
CA SER A 173 11.40 -9.32 7.33
C SER A 173 10.23 -9.67 6.41
N THR A 174 9.06 -9.94 6.99
CA THR A 174 7.83 -10.12 6.20
C THR A 174 7.39 -8.81 5.55
N GLY A 175 7.59 -7.68 6.22
CA GLY A 175 7.46 -6.34 5.64
C GLY A 175 8.77 -5.92 4.98
N LYS A 176 8.74 -5.41 3.75
CA LYS A 176 9.93 -4.98 3.02
C LYS A 176 9.78 -3.52 2.65
N ARG A 177 10.78 -2.71 2.97
CA ARG A 177 10.76 -1.30 2.60
C ARG A 177 10.69 -1.15 1.08
N CYS A 178 9.85 -0.22 0.65
CA CYS A 178 9.64 0.09 -0.76
C CYS A 178 10.02 1.53 -1.06
N GLU A 179 10.60 1.72 -2.23
CA GLU A 179 10.61 2.99 -2.92
C GLU A 179 9.49 3.00 -3.97
N VAL A 180 8.64 4.03 -3.91
CA VAL A 180 7.51 4.18 -4.81
C VAL A 180 7.55 5.57 -5.43
N ILE A 181 7.58 5.62 -6.76
CA ILE A 181 7.56 6.86 -7.54
C ILE A 181 6.26 6.90 -8.33
N ALA A 182 5.46 7.96 -8.13
CA ALA A 182 4.32 8.25 -8.98
C ALA A 182 4.77 8.85 -10.32
N VAL A 183 4.25 8.28 -11.42
CA VAL A 183 4.44 8.79 -12.78
C VAL A 183 3.18 9.51 -13.23
N LEU A 184 3.30 10.83 -13.39
CA LEU A 184 2.18 11.72 -13.68
C LEU A 184 2.18 12.17 -15.14
N SER A 185 1.00 12.22 -15.77
CA SER A 185 0.79 12.95 -17.02
C SER A 185 1.02 14.45 -16.78
N LYS A 186 1.42 15.16 -17.85
CA LYS A 186 1.59 16.61 -17.80
C LYS A 186 0.24 17.31 -17.63
#